data_AF-A0A540W5S5-F1
#
_entry.id   AF-A0A540W5S5-F1
#
_cell.length_a   1.000
_cell.length_b   1.000
_cell.length_c   1.000
_cell.angle_alpha   90.00
_cell.angle_beta   90.00
_cell.angle_gamma   90.00
#
_symmetry.space_group_name_H-M   'P 1'
#
loop_
_entity.id
_entity.type
_entity.pdbx_description
1 polymer ?
#
loop_
_entity_poly.entity_id
_entity_poly.type
_entity_poly.pdbx_seq_one_letter_code
_entity_poly.pdbx_strand_id
1 'polypeptide(L)' 'MSIAPSSPSAYQAAALAELRSLGRSLDRQVAEGTAVTEHEVDAMLRLMRQVHTGIVVSHGDSTVARAA' A
#
# COMPACT_ATOMS: atom_id res chain seq x y z
N MET A 1 13.27 15.59 8.74
CA MET A 1 13.93 14.34 9.17
C MET A 1 13.13 13.18 8.59
N SER A 2 13.68 12.46 7.61
CA SER A 2 13.02 11.32 6.98
C SER A 2 13.31 10.08 7.81
N ILE A 3 12.30 9.55 8.50
CA ILE A 3 12.42 8.31 9.26
C ILE A 3 12.21 7.18 8.26
N ALA A 4 13.26 6.81 7.54
CA ALA A 4 13.22 5.59 6.76
C ALA A 4 13.08 4.41 7.75
N PRO A 5 12.06 3.56 7.63
CA PRO A 5 11.89 2.43 8.53
C PRO A 5 13.11 1.49 8.41
N SER A 6 13.88 1.39 9.49
CA SER A 6 15.20 0.75 9.53
C SER A 6 15.14 -0.78 9.60
N SER A 7 13.96 -1.37 9.44
CA SER A 7 13.74 -2.82 9.50
C SER A 7 12.61 -3.24 8.56
N PRO A 8 12.69 -4.42 7.92
CA PRO A 8 11.68 -4.92 6.99
C PRO A 8 10.26 -4.92 7.58
N SER A 9 10.15 -5.17 8.89
CA SER A 9 8.88 -5.14 9.64
C SER A 9 8.27 -3.73 9.77
N ALA A 10 9.08 -2.70 9.97
CA ALA A 10 8.62 -1.32 10.07
C ALA A 10 8.17 -0.78 8.70
N TYR A 11 8.87 -1.17 7.63
CA TYR A 11 8.45 -0.86 6.25
C TYR A 11 7.11 -1.54 5.94
N GLN A 12 6.99 -2.83 6.25
CA GLN A 12 5.76 -3.58 6.02
C GLN A 12 4.56 -3.02 6.80
N ALA A 13 4.77 -2.62 8.06
CA ALA A 13 3.73 -1.98 8.87
C ALA A 13 3.27 -0.64 8.28
N ALA A 14 4.22 0.19 7.80
CA ALA A 14 3.91 1.46 7.14
C ALA A 14 3.14 1.26 5.83
N ALA A 15 3.60 0.33 4.98
CA ALA A 15 2.94 0.01 3.72
C ALA A 15 1.53 -0.55 3.92
N LEU A 16 1.31 -1.39 4.94
CA LEU A 16 -0.03 -1.87 5.30
C LEU A 16 -0.93 -0.74 5.83
N ALA A 17 -0.39 0.23 6.56
CA ALA A 17 -1.16 1.38 7.02
C ALA A 17 -1.57 2.27 5.83
N GLU A 18 -0.67 2.46 4.87
CA GLU A 18 -0.93 3.19 3.63
C GLU A 18 -2.02 2.51 2.79
N LEU A 19 -1.92 1.18 2.59
CA LEU A 19 -2.92 0.41 1.84
C LEU A 19 -4.32 0.51 2.48
N ARG A 20 -4.40 0.45 3.81
CA ARG A 20 -5.68 0.66 4.54
C ARG A 20 -6.21 2.08 4.38
N SER A 21 -5.33 3.08 4.33
CA SER A 21 -5.73 4.47 4.12
C SER A 21 -6.31 4.69 2.74
N LEU A 22 -5.65 4.15 1.71
CA LEU A 22 -6.12 4.20 0.33
C LEU A 22 -7.48 3.49 0.17
N GLY A 23 -7.64 2.30 0.77
CA GLY A 23 -8.92 1.59 0.77
C GLY A 23 -10.07 2.40 1.39
N ARG A 24 -9.85 3.02 2.56
CA ARG A 24 -10.86 3.90 3.18
C ARG A 24 -11.19 5.14 2.34
N SER A 25 -10.20 5.69 1.64
CA SER A 25 -10.41 6.84 0.74
C SER A 25 -11.28 6.44 -0.45
N LEU A 26 -11.02 5.27 -1.04
CA LEU A 26 -11.81 4.72 -2.13
C LEU A 26 -13.24 4.40 -1.68
N ASP A 27 -13.42 3.73 -0.54
CA ASP A 27 -14.75 3.42 0.01
C ASP A 27 -15.57 4.70 0.24
N ARG A 28 -14.94 5.75 0.78
CA ARG A 28 -15.58 7.05 0.99
C ARG A 28 -16.01 7.67 -0.34
N GLN A 29 -15.13 7.70 -1.33
CA GLN A 29 -15.41 8.25 -2.65
C GLN A 29 -16.58 7.55 -3.36
N VAL A 30 -16.64 6.21 -3.24
CA VAL A 30 -17.75 5.42 -3.76
C VAL A 30 -19.05 5.69 -2.99
N ALA A 31 -18.98 5.74 -1.65
CA ALA A 31 -20.15 5.94 -0.80
C ALA A 31 -20.74 7.35 -0.88
N GLU A 32 -19.90 8.38 -1.04
CA GLU A 32 -20.32 9.77 -1.15
C GLU A 32 -20.95 10.07 -2.52
N GLY A 33 -20.88 9.13 -3.49
CA GLY A 33 -21.39 9.33 -4.84
C GLY A 33 -20.74 10.54 -5.53
N THR A 34 -19.58 10.99 -5.01
CA THR A 34 -18.79 12.05 -5.59
C THR A 34 -18.50 11.69 -7.04
N ALA A 35 -18.51 12.69 -7.93
CA ALA A 35 -18.18 12.55 -9.35
C ALA A 35 -16.68 12.24 -9.53
N VAL A 36 -16.21 11.19 -8.85
CA VAL A 36 -14.91 10.60 -9.03
C VAL A 36 -14.96 9.94 -10.39
N THR A 37 -14.09 10.44 -11.26
CA THR A 37 -13.96 9.91 -12.60
C THR A 37 -13.42 8.49 -12.53
N GLU A 38 -13.79 7.64 -13.49
CA GLU A 38 -13.21 6.29 -13.60
C GLU A 38 -11.67 6.35 -13.57
N HIS A 39 -11.08 7.41 -14.14
CA HIS A 39 -9.64 7.66 -14.14
C HIS A 39 -9.04 7.81 -12.73
N GLU A 40 -9.71 8.50 -11.81
CA GLU A 40 -9.23 8.71 -10.44
C GLU A 40 -9.32 7.42 -9.62
N VAL A 41 -10.39 6.64 -9.81
CA VAL A 41 -10.51 5.29 -9.24
C VAL A 41 -9.39 4.40 -9.76
N ASP A 42 -9.14 4.41 -11.07
CA ASP A 42 -8.10 3.63 -11.71
C ASP A 42 -6.70 3.99 -11.19
N ALA A 43 -6.42 5.28 -11.02
CA ALA A 43 -5.17 5.77 -10.46
C ALA A 43 -4.97 5.27 -9.02
N MET A 44 -6.02 5.34 -8.20
CA MET A 44 -5.96 4.87 -6.81
C MET A 44 -5.77 3.35 -6.71
N LEU A 45 -6.43 2.58 -7.57
CA LEU A 45 -6.23 1.13 -7.66
C LEU A 45 -4.80 0.75 -8.10
N ARG A 46 -4.19 1.53 -9.00
CA ARG A 46 -2.78 1.33 -9.38
C ARG A 46 -1.84 1.59 -8.21
N LEU A 47 -2.08 2.65 -7.44
CA LEU A 47 -1.31 2.94 -6.22
C LEU A 47 -1.41 1.81 -5.20
N MET A 48 -2.63 1.33 -4.91
CA MET A 48 -2.85 0.21 -4.00
C MET A 48 -2.08 -1.04 -4.46
N ARG A 49 -2.10 -1.33 -5.77
CA ARG A 49 -1.35 -2.45 -6.36
C ARG A 49 0.16 -2.30 -6.19
N GLN A 50 0.70 -1.09 -6.38
CA GLN A 50 2.12 -0.81 -6.22
C GLN A 50 2.57 -1.02 -4.76
N VAL A 51 1.82 -0.49 -3.80
CA VAL A 51 2.09 -0.67 -2.36
C VAL A 51 2.03 -2.16 -1.98
N HIS A 52 1.03 -2.88 -2.47
CA HIS A 52 0.90 -4.33 -2.26
C HIS A 52 2.08 -5.11 -2.84
N THR A 53 2.49 -4.83 -4.07
CA THR A 53 3.66 -5.48 -4.69
C THR A 53 4.93 -5.21 -3.88
N GLY A 54 5.13 -3.99 -3.38
CA GLY A 54 6.25 -3.66 -2.50
C GLY A 54 6.27 -4.49 -1.22
N ILE A 55 5.09 -4.72 -0.60
CA ILE A 55 4.95 -5.61 0.55
C ILE A 55 5.34 -7.05 0.19
N VAL A 56 4.80 -7.59 -0.90
CA VAL A 56 5.02 -9.00 -1.32
C VAL A 56 6.50 -9.26 -1.62
N VAL A 57 7.15 -8.37 -2.36
CA VAL A 57 8.58 -8.52 -2.72
C VAL A 57 9.46 -8.45 -1.47
N SER A 58 9.24 -7.45 -0.60
CA SER A 58 9.99 -7.32 0.66
C SER A 58 9.81 -8.53 1.59
N HIS A 59 8.62 -9.14 1.59
CA HIS A 59 8.34 -10.35 2.36
C HIS A 59 9.04 -11.58 1.78
N GLY A 60 9.06 -11.72 0.45
CA GLY A 60 9.79 -12.77 -0.26
C GLY A 60 11.30 -12.74 0.05
N ASP A 61 11.91 -11.56 -0.04
CA ASP A 61 13.34 -11.38 0.26
C ASP A 61 13.66 -11.67 1.75
N SER A 62 12.77 -11.29 2.66
CA SER A 62 12.91 -11.58 4.10
C SER A 62 12.81 -13.08 4.42
N THR A 63 12.03 -13.86 3.66
CA THR A 63 11.96 -15.32 3.83
C THR A 63 13.20 -16.04 3.29
N VAL A 64 13.73 -15.58 2.14
CA VAL A 64 14.95 -16.14 1.56
C VAL A 64 16.16 -15.87 2.47
N ALA A 65 16.28 -14.65 3.00
CA ALA A 65 17.36 -14.27 3.93
C ALA A 65 17.34 -15.04 5.27
N ARG A 66 16.20 -15.66 5.63
CA ARG A 66 16.02 -16.38 6.89
C ARG A 66 16.17 -17.91 6.73
N ALA A 67 16.25 -18.39 5.50
CA ALA A 67 16.39 -19.81 5.15
C ALA A 67 17.80 -20.17 4.62
N ALA A 68 18.68 -19.18 4.46
CA ALA A 68 20.10 -19.32 4.10
C ALA A 68 20.98 -19.26 5.36
#